data_AF-A0A843ELL7-F1
#
_entry.id   AF-A0A843ELL7-F1
#
_cell.length_a   1.000
_cell.length_b   1.000
_cell.length_c   1.000
_cell.angle_alpha   90.00
_cell.angle_beta   90.00
_cell.angle_gamma   90.00
#
_symmetry.space_group_name_H-M   'P 1'
#
loop_
_entity.id
_entity.type
_entity.pdbx_description
1 polymer ?
#
loop_
_entity_poly.entity_id
_entity_poly.type
_entity_poly.pdbx_seq_one_letter_code
_entity_poly.pdbx_strand_id
1 'polypeptide(L)'
;MTDIPPVSEKYSGTVTEVRLGKGDYVAGGAKGMPFMSFENPTRTRPMIAGEVFDTLTDYPELAAEMFSGRQKDPVEWAIMWKEIGADMICIRLAGLDPEKGDTTPEKATEIVRRIADSTGLPVMVCGCGNLEYDVPALTMVSESIKDTRLLLSKADEDEYKKLSTMAIASNHCIVAFSNLDVNLAKQMNILLSDFGVKRENV
;
A
#
# COMPACT_ATOMS: atom_id res chain seq x y z
N MET A 1 22.93 -17.81 43.35
CA MET A 1 22.38 -17.62 42.00
C MET A 1 22.19 -16.12 41.86
N THR A 2 22.90 -15.46 40.95
CA THR A 2 22.78 -14.02 40.77
C THR A 2 21.48 -13.74 40.02
N ASP A 3 20.63 -12.89 40.58
CA ASP A 3 19.33 -12.54 39.99
C ASP A 3 19.57 -11.68 38.75
N ILE A 4 19.02 -12.09 37.60
CA ILE A 4 19.19 -11.36 36.33
C ILE A 4 18.05 -10.35 36.24
N PRO A 5 18.34 -9.03 36.18
CA PRO A 5 17.30 -8.02 36.13
C PRO A 5 16.50 -8.12 34.82
N PRO A 6 15.17 -7.91 34.87
CA PRO A 6 14.36 -7.87 33.66
C PRO A 6 14.74 -6.66 32.81
N VAL A 7 15.04 -6.90 31.53
CA VAL A 7 15.41 -5.86 30.55
C VAL A 7 14.21 -5.27 29.81
N SER A 8 12.99 -5.69 30.15
CA SER A 8 11.76 -5.24 29.48
C SER A 8 11.45 -3.78 29.78
N GLU A 9 11.29 -2.99 28.73
CA GLU A 9 10.85 -1.61 28.78
C GLU A 9 9.31 -1.51 28.83
N LYS A 10 8.78 -0.42 29.40
CA LYS A 10 7.35 -0.11 29.38
C LYS A 10 7.09 1.07 28.45
N TYR A 11 6.45 0.80 27.31
CA TYR A 11 6.07 1.82 26.35
C TYR A 11 4.67 2.38 26.63
N SER A 12 4.53 3.70 26.57
CA SER A 12 3.23 4.37 26.75
C SER A 12 2.40 4.46 25.46
N GLY A 13 3.05 4.28 24.30
CA GLY A 13 2.42 4.33 22.98
C GLY A 13 2.43 2.99 22.28
N THR A 14 1.49 2.83 21.34
CA THR A 14 1.41 1.66 20.45
C THR A 14 1.29 2.13 19.01
N VAL A 15 1.82 1.34 18.08
CA VAL A 15 1.58 1.56 16.64
C VAL A 15 0.12 1.22 16.34
N THR A 16 -0.58 2.10 15.62
CA THR A 16 -1.97 1.88 15.19
C THR A 16 -2.08 0.60 14.36
N GLU A 17 -3.17 -0.15 14.51
CA GLU A 17 -3.51 -1.23 13.59
C GLU A 17 -4.17 -0.67 12.32
N VAL A 18 -3.70 -1.11 11.16
CA VAL A 18 -4.30 -0.78 9.86
C VAL A 18 -4.85 -2.07 9.26
N ARG A 19 -6.16 -2.10 9.03
CA ARG A 19 -6.87 -3.23 8.42
C ARG A 19 -6.95 -3.06 6.91
N LEU A 20 -6.53 -4.04 6.15
CA LEU A 20 -6.47 -4.01 4.68
C LEU A 20 -7.36 -5.11 4.09
N GLY A 21 -7.67 -5.01 2.79
CA GLY A 21 -8.50 -5.99 2.13
C GLY A 21 -9.94 -5.97 2.66
N LYS A 22 -10.47 -7.12 3.05
CA LYS A 22 -11.80 -7.22 3.69
C LYS A 22 -11.74 -7.08 5.22
N GLY A 23 -10.59 -6.65 5.74
CA GLY A 23 -10.30 -6.56 7.17
C GLY A 23 -9.61 -7.80 7.76
N ASP A 24 -9.28 -8.74 6.88
CA ASP A 24 -8.60 -10.01 7.11
C ASP A 24 -7.07 -9.89 7.21
N TYR A 25 -6.50 -8.79 6.71
CA TYR A 25 -5.08 -8.47 6.85
C TYR A 25 -4.91 -7.27 7.79
N VAL A 26 -3.99 -7.39 8.75
CA VAL A 26 -3.72 -6.35 9.75
C VAL A 26 -2.22 -6.05 9.74
N ALA A 27 -1.87 -4.77 9.59
CA ALA A 27 -0.51 -4.27 9.81
C ALA A 27 -0.45 -3.43 11.09
N GLY A 28 0.74 -3.29 11.68
CA GLY A 28 0.94 -2.48 12.88
C GLY A 28 0.60 -3.20 14.19
N GLY A 29 0.10 -2.47 15.19
CA GLY A 29 -0.24 -3.01 16.51
C GLY A 29 0.95 -3.23 17.45
N ALA A 30 2.17 -2.83 17.07
CA ALA A 30 3.36 -3.05 17.89
C ALA A 30 3.32 -2.25 19.20
N LYS A 31 3.67 -2.93 20.32
CA LYS A 31 3.70 -2.37 21.68
C LYS A 31 5.11 -2.26 22.29
N GLY A 32 6.12 -2.57 21.48
CA GLY A 32 7.53 -2.56 21.89
C GLY A 32 8.44 -2.57 20.66
N MET A 33 9.73 -2.74 20.88
CA MET A 33 10.73 -2.68 19.80
C MET A 33 10.59 -3.85 18.81
N PRO A 34 11.01 -3.67 17.54
CA PRO A 34 10.95 -4.73 16.54
C PRO A 34 11.62 -6.02 17.01
N PHE A 35 10.89 -7.14 16.89
CA PHE A 35 11.34 -8.51 17.21
C PHE A 35 11.70 -8.79 18.69
N MET A 36 11.44 -7.86 19.60
CA MET A 36 11.52 -8.09 21.06
C MET A 36 10.24 -8.75 21.58
N SER A 37 10.11 -10.06 21.33
CA SER A 37 8.89 -10.83 21.67
C SER A 37 8.51 -10.81 23.15
N PHE A 38 9.47 -10.59 24.05
CA PHE A 38 9.25 -10.47 25.48
C PHE A 38 8.57 -9.14 25.90
N GLU A 39 8.62 -8.11 25.05
CA GLU A 39 7.91 -6.83 25.24
C GLU A 39 6.61 -6.76 24.43
N ASN A 40 6.52 -7.53 23.35
CA ASN A 40 5.38 -7.54 22.44
C ASN A 40 4.92 -8.97 22.11
N PRO A 41 4.18 -9.63 23.03
CA PRO A 41 3.80 -11.03 22.88
C PRO A 41 2.74 -11.27 21.78
N THR A 42 1.90 -10.26 21.48
CA THR A 42 0.81 -10.35 20.48
C THR A 42 1.25 -9.86 19.09
N ARG A 43 2.51 -10.09 18.71
CA ARG A 43 3.12 -9.51 17.51
C ARG A 43 2.34 -9.84 16.22
N THR A 44 2.20 -8.83 15.36
CA THR A 44 1.90 -9.01 13.94
C THR A 44 3.23 -9.13 13.19
N ARG A 45 3.37 -10.12 12.30
CA ARG A 45 4.56 -10.20 11.43
C ARG A 45 4.54 -9.08 10.38
N PRO A 46 5.69 -8.61 9.89
CA PRO A 46 5.74 -7.75 8.71
C PRO A 46 5.01 -8.38 7.52
N MET A 47 4.30 -7.55 6.76
CA MET A 47 3.69 -7.93 5.49
C MET A 47 4.69 -7.72 4.35
N ILE A 48 4.70 -8.63 3.38
CA ILE A 48 5.52 -8.52 2.18
C ILE A 48 4.60 -8.37 0.98
N ALA A 49 4.75 -7.28 0.23
CA ALA A 49 3.99 -7.03 -0.99
C ALA A 49 4.76 -7.49 -2.23
N GLY A 50 4.07 -8.16 -3.15
CA GLY A 50 4.58 -8.46 -4.49
C GLY A 50 4.38 -7.27 -5.43
N GLU A 51 5.46 -6.79 -6.04
CA GLU A 51 5.39 -5.65 -6.96
C GLU A 51 5.01 -6.10 -8.38
N VAL A 52 4.04 -5.40 -8.97
CA VAL A 52 3.53 -5.62 -10.31
C VAL A 52 3.49 -4.29 -11.03
N PHE A 53 3.77 -4.29 -12.33
CA PHE A 53 3.60 -3.13 -13.20
C PHE A 53 2.55 -3.45 -14.26
N ASP A 54 1.80 -2.44 -14.70
CA ASP A 54 0.88 -2.54 -15.83
C ASP A 54 1.58 -2.52 -17.19
N THR A 55 2.81 -1.98 -17.25
CA THR A 55 3.69 -1.95 -18.42
C THR A 55 5.14 -2.24 -18.03
N LEU A 56 5.92 -2.80 -18.96
CA LEU A 56 7.33 -3.17 -18.75
C LEU A 56 8.32 -2.16 -19.35
N THR A 57 7.86 -1.05 -19.95
CA THR A 57 8.71 -0.10 -20.70
C THR A 57 9.99 0.32 -19.98
N ASP A 58 9.90 0.61 -18.68
CA ASP A 58 11.05 0.98 -17.83
C ASP A 58 11.41 -0.11 -16.79
N TYR A 59 10.81 -1.29 -16.90
CA TYR A 59 11.06 -2.36 -15.94
C TYR A 59 12.38 -3.08 -16.30
N PRO A 60 13.31 -3.26 -15.35
CA PRO A 60 14.61 -3.87 -15.66
C PRO A 60 14.47 -5.28 -16.25
N GLU A 61 15.07 -5.51 -17.42
CA GLU A 61 14.97 -6.79 -18.15
C GLU A 61 15.43 -7.99 -17.29
N LEU A 62 16.57 -7.84 -16.61
CA LEU A 62 17.11 -8.87 -15.71
C LEU A 62 16.12 -9.24 -14.59
N ALA A 63 15.35 -8.26 -14.09
CA ALA A 63 14.32 -8.55 -13.10
C ALA A 63 13.10 -9.22 -13.74
N ALA A 64 12.74 -8.82 -14.97
CA ALA A 64 11.62 -9.39 -15.71
C ALA A 64 11.81 -10.89 -15.99
N GLU A 65 13.05 -11.32 -16.28
CA GLU A 65 13.39 -12.72 -16.56
C GLU A 65 13.02 -13.66 -15.41
N MET A 66 13.00 -13.18 -14.16
CA MET A 66 12.65 -13.97 -12.98
C MET A 66 11.21 -14.48 -13.01
N PHE A 67 10.33 -13.86 -13.80
CA PHE A 67 8.89 -14.14 -13.80
C PHE A 67 8.43 -15.02 -14.96
N SER A 68 9.37 -15.61 -15.73
CA SER A 68 9.07 -16.64 -16.73
C SER A 68 7.95 -16.27 -17.73
N GLY A 69 7.78 -14.98 -18.04
CA GLY A 69 6.77 -14.46 -18.96
C GLY A 69 5.44 -14.08 -18.33
N ARG A 70 5.14 -14.46 -17.07
CA ARG A 70 3.89 -14.08 -16.37
C ARG A 70 3.79 -12.58 -16.12
N GLN A 71 4.92 -11.88 -16.01
CA GLN A 71 4.98 -10.43 -15.88
C GLN A 71 4.40 -9.66 -17.08
N LYS A 72 4.12 -10.34 -18.21
CA LYS A 72 3.45 -9.73 -19.38
C LYS A 72 1.95 -9.52 -19.18
N ASP A 73 1.33 -10.21 -18.22
CA ASP A 73 -0.04 -9.95 -17.76
C ASP A 73 0.02 -9.58 -16.26
N PRO A 74 -0.32 -8.33 -15.88
CA PRO A 74 -0.28 -7.89 -14.49
C PRO A 74 -1.08 -8.79 -13.54
N VAL A 75 -2.17 -9.40 -14.01
CA VAL A 75 -3.02 -10.29 -13.20
C VAL A 75 -2.30 -11.63 -12.96
N GLU A 76 -1.71 -12.22 -13.99
CA GLU A 76 -0.92 -13.45 -13.85
C GLU A 76 0.33 -13.25 -12.98
N TRP A 77 0.96 -12.07 -13.09
CA TRP A 77 2.07 -11.70 -12.24
C TRP A 77 1.64 -11.60 -10.77
N ALA A 78 0.50 -10.97 -10.49
CA ALA A 78 -0.06 -10.88 -9.14
C ALA A 78 -0.42 -12.27 -8.57
N ILE A 79 -0.97 -13.17 -9.39
CA ILE A 79 -1.25 -14.55 -8.99
C ILE A 79 0.06 -15.28 -8.64
N MET A 80 1.13 -15.08 -9.41
CA MET A 80 2.45 -15.65 -9.05
C MET A 80 2.91 -15.17 -7.68
N TRP A 81 2.84 -13.86 -7.41
CA TRP A 81 3.23 -13.31 -6.10
C TRP A 81 2.46 -13.97 -4.95
N LYS A 82 1.16 -14.20 -5.13
CA LYS A 82 0.35 -14.95 -4.17
C LYS A 82 0.86 -16.39 -4.00
N GLU A 83 1.15 -17.10 -5.09
CA GLU A 83 1.67 -18.49 -5.05
C GLU A 83 3.00 -18.60 -4.28
N ILE A 84 3.86 -17.59 -4.37
CA ILE A 84 5.14 -17.55 -3.63
C ILE A 84 5.04 -16.92 -2.25
N GLY A 85 3.83 -16.59 -1.78
CA GLY A 85 3.55 -16.22 -0.40
C GLY A 85 3.51 -14.72 -0.09
N ALA A 86 3.26 -13.87 -1.09
CA ALA A 86 3.01 -12.45 -0.84
C ALA A 86 1.72 -12.24 -0.01
N ASP A 87 1.76 -11.24 0.87
CA ASP A 87 0.65 -10.85 1.72
C ASP A 87 -0.27 -9.80 1.07
N MET A 88 0.25 -9.13 0.06
CA MET A 88 -0.37 -7.99 -0.62
C MET A 88 0.19 -7.88 -2.04
N ILE A 89 -0.55 -7.25 -2.93
CA ILE A 89 -0.05 -6.83 -4.24
C ILE A 89 0.16 -5.33 -4.26
N CYS A 90 1.31 -4.88 -4.74
CA CYS A 90 1.58 -3.48 -5.04
C CYS A 90 1.60 -3.32 -6.56
N ILE A 91 0.54 -2.73 -7.13
CA ILE A 91 0.46 -2.43 -8.55
C ILE A 91 0.93 -1.01 -8.81
N ARG A 92 1.90 -0.86 -9.72
CA ARG A 92 2.32 0.41 -10.31
C ARG A 92 1.69 0.60 -11.68
N LEU A 93 0.87 1.63 -11.79
CA LEU A 93 0.20 2.04 -13.02
C LEU A 93 1.12 2.96 -13.84
N ALA A 94 2.32 2.47 -14.17
CA ALA A 94 3.32 3.23 -14.93
C ALA A 94 2.83 3.60 -16.33
N GLY A 95 1.93 2.81 -16.92
CA GLY A 95 1.34 3.07 -18.23
C GLY A 95 0.34 4.23 -18.28
N LEU A 96 0.00 4.84 -17.13
CA LEU A 96 -0.73 6.11 -17.10
C LEU A 96 0.09 7.26 -17.68
N ASP A 97 1.42 7.16 -17.62
CA ASP A 97 2.32 8.06 -18.32
C ASP A 97 2.27 7.78 -19.83
N PRO A 98 1.83 8.75 -20.67
CA PRO A 98 1.74 8.55 -22.11
C PRO A 98 3.06 8.23 -22.80
N GLU A 99 4.21 8.53 -22.17
CA GLU A 99 5.52 8.15 -22.71
C GLU A 99 5.84 6.66 -22.47
N LYS A 100 5.17 6.02 -21.50
CA LYS A 100 5.44 4.64 -21.08
C LYS A 100 4.37 3.64 -21.50
N GLY A 101 3.15 4.11 -21.71
CA GLY A 101 2.02 3.25 -22.06
C GLY A 101 0.77 4.04 -22.44
N ASP A 102 -0.33 3.29 -22.58
CA ASP A 102 -1.64 3.80 -22.99
C ASP A 102 -2.72 3.43 -21.97
N THR A 103 -2.34 3.23 -20.71
CA THR A 103 -3.29 2.83 -19.66
C THR A 103 -4.25 3.98 -19.40
N THR A 104 -5.53 3.76 -19.67
CA THR A 104 -6.60 4.70 -19.31
C THR A 104 -7.08 4.46 -17.88
N PRO A 105 -7.81 5.41 -17.25
CA PRO A 105 -8.47 5.19 -15.97
C PRO A 105 -9.34 3.93 -15.91
N GLU A 106 -10.04 3.60 -17.00
CA GLU A 106 -10.89 2.42 -17.10
C GLU A 106 -10.05 1.14 -17.10
N LYS A 107 -8.97 1.12 -17.89
CA LYS A 107 -8.04 -0.01 -17.97
C LYS A 107 -7.31 -0.23 -16.64
N ALA A 108 -6.87 0.85 -15.98
CA ALA A 108 -6.30 0.79 -14.63
C ALA A 108 -7.30 0.18 -13.63
N THR A 109 -8.56 0.62 -13.68
CA THR A 109 -9.63 0.10 -12.82
C THR A 109 -9.89 -1.37 -13.06
N GLU A 110 -9.94 -1.81 -14.32
CA GLU A 110 -10.10 -3.22 -14.68
C GLU A 110 -8.93 -4.07 -14.15
N ILE A 111 -7.69 -3.62 -14.34
CA ILE A 111 -6.50 -4.32 -13.85
C ILE A 111 -6.55 -4.49 -12.33
N VAL A 112 -6.78 -3.40 -11.59
CA VAL A 112 -6.84 -3.44 -10.11
C VAL A 112 -7.96 -4.36 -9.63
N ARG A 113 -9.15 -4.28 -10.25
CA ARG A 113 -10.30 -5.15 -9.93
C ARG A 113 -9.95 -6.61 -10.17
N ARG A 114 -9.40 -6.94 -11.34
CA ARG A 114 -9.02 -8.32 -11.68
C ARG A 114 -7.93 -8.87 -10.76
N ILE A 115 -6.95 -8.06 -10.38
CA ILE A 115 -5.93 -8.44 -9.38
C ILE A 115 -6.60 -8.74 -8.03
N ALA A 116 -7.45 -7.84 -7.53
CA ALA A 116 -8.13 -8.01 -6.25
C ALA A 116 -9.00 -9.28 -6.24
N ASP A 117 -9.76 -9.52 -7.30
CA ASP A 117 -10.66 -10.67 -7.41
C ASP A 117 -9.90 -12.00 -7.57
N SER A 118 -8.86 -12.02 -8.41
CA SER A 118 -8.11 -13.26 -8.72
C SER A 118 -7.19 -13.68 -7.57
N THR A 119 -6.62 -12.70 -6.85
CA THR A 119 -5.71 -12.99 -5.73
C THR A 119 -6.46 -13.08 -4.40
N GLY A 120 -7.52 -12.28 -4.19
CA GLY A 120 -8.14 -12.11 -2.88
C GLY A 120 -7.22 -11.45 -1.85
N LEU A 121 -6.06 -10.94 -2.27
CA LEU A 121 -5.12 -10.23 -1.41
C LEU A 121 -5.48 -8.73 -1.36
N PRO A 122 -5.07 -8.00 -0.31
CA PRO A 122 -5.10 -6.55 -0.34
C PRO A 122 -4.27 -6.01 -1.51
N VAL A 123 -4.68 -4.86 -2.05
CA VAL A 123 -4.01 -4.23 -3.17
C VAL A 123 -3.63 -2.80 -2.81
N MET A 124 -2.34 -2.50 -2.95
CA MET A 124 -1.79 -1.16 -2.93
C MET A 124 -1.70 -0.65 -4.38
N VAL A 125 -2.29 0.51 -4.64
CA VAL A 125 -2.35 1.11 -5.98
C VAL A 125 -1.45 2.33 -6.00
N CYS A 126 -0.44 2.30 -6.87
CA CYS A 126 0.47 3.41 -7.12
C CYS A 126 0.21 3.97 -8.52
N GLY A 127 0.09 5.29 -8.62
CA GLY A 127 0.10 5.99 -9.89
C GLY A 127 1.46 5.96 -10.60
N CYS A 128 1.56 6.69 -11.72
CA CYS A 128 2.81 6.89 -12.45
C CYS A 128 3.69 8.01 -11.85
N GLY A 129 3.17 8.80 -10.91
CA GLY A 129 3.86 9.93 -10.28
C GLY A 129 3.57 11.28 -10.96
N ASN A 130 2.55 11.35 -11.80
CA ASN A 130 2.09 12.59 -12.41
C ASN A 130 0.61 12.81 -12.08
N LEU A 131 0.36 13.84 -11.27
CA LEU A 131 -0.96 14.26 -10.79
C LEU A 131 -2.03 14.41 -11.87
N GLU A 132 -1.66 14.82 -13.08
CA GLU A 132 -2.60 15.01 -14.19
C GLU A 132 -3.26 13.68 -14.59
N TYR A 133 -2.48 12.60 -14.59
CA TYR A 133 -2.91 11.26 -14.98
C TYR A 133 -3.34 10.41 -13.77
N ASP A 134 -2.67 10.57 -12.64
CA ASP A 134 -2.92 9.80 -11.42
C ASP A 134 -4.26 10.14 -10.78
N VAL A 135 -4.63 11.43 -10.72
CA VAL A 135 -5.86 11.84 -10.04
C VAL A 135 -7.11 11.25 -10.71
N PRO A 136 -7.33 11.37 -12.03
CA PRO A 136 -8.48 10.74 -12.68
C PRO A 136 -8.49 9.22 -12.51
N ALA A 137 -7.34 8.56 -12.68
CA ALA A 137 -7.23 7.11 -12.57
C ALA A 137 -7.52 6.61 -11.15
N LEU A 138 -6.86 7.16 -10.14
CA LEU A 138 -7.06 6.78 -8.74
C LEU A 138 -8.47 7.12 -8.24
N THR A 139 -9.08 8.21 -8.72
CA THR A 139 -10.49 8.51 -8.45
C THR A 139 -11.37 7.38 -8.94
N MET A 140 -11.26 7.02 -10.22
CA MET A 140 -12.10 5.97 -10.82
C MET A 140 -11.88 4.60 -10.16
N VAL A 141 -10.61 4.23 -9.89
CA VAL A 141 -10.26 3.00 -9.18
C VAL A 141 -10.92 2.98 -7.79
N SER A 142 -10.79 4.06 -7.02
CA SER A 142 -11.34 4.15 -5.67
C SER A 142 -12.86 4.11 -5.65
N GLU A 143 -13.54 4.76 -6.60
CA GLU A 143 -15.01 4.79 -6.66
C GLU A 143 -15.59 3.45 -7.12
N SER A 144 -14.88 2.75 -7.99
CA SER A 144 -15.32 1.48 -8.57
C SER A 144 -15.06 0.28 -7.67
N ILE A 145 -14.11 0.38 -6.72
CA ILE A 145 -13.63 -0.73 -5.89
C ILE A 145 -13.80 -0.41 -4.41
N LYS A 146 -15.03 -0.56 -3.89
CA LYS A 146 -15.36 -0.23 -2.48
C LYS A 146 -15.54 -1.45 -1.56
N ASP A 147 -15.64 -2.64 -2.14
CA ASP A 147 -15.84 -3.91 -1.45
C ASP A 147 -14.54 -4.50 -0.86
N THR A 148 -13.40 -3.89 -1.21
CA THR A 148 -12.10 -4.17 -0.60
C THR A 148 -11.40 -2.86 -0.25
N ARG A 149 -10.73 -2.84 0.89
CA ARG A 149 -10.02 -1.67 1.39
C ARG A 149 -8.63 -1.59 0.76
N LEU A 150 -8.53 -0.80 -0.30
CA LEU A 150 -7.29 -0.52 -1.01
C LEU A 150 -6.33 0.34 -0.18
N LEU A 151 -5.04 0.28 -0.52
CA LEU A 151 -4.02 1.20 -0.03
C LEU A 151 -3.59 2.14 -1.16
N LEU A 152 -3.99 3.40 -1.10
CA LEU A 152 -3.68 4.39 -2.13
C LEU A 152 -2.30 5.01 -1.86
N SER A 153 -1.42 4.91 -2.85
CA SER A 153 -0.03 5.35 -2.75
C SER A 153 0.29 6.40 -3.81
N LYS A 154 0.88 7.55 -3.47
CA LYS A 154 1.26 8.03 -2.13
C LYS A 154 0.82 9.48 -1.98
N ALA A 155 0.40 9.88 -0.79
CA ALA A 155 0.07 11.27 -0.51
C ALA A 155 1.32 12.01 -0.01
N ASP A 156 1.74 13.03 -0.75
CA ASP A 156 2.67 14.07 -0.26
C ASP A 156 1.93 15.41 -0.05
N GLU A 157 2.67 16.49 0.18
CA GLU A 157 2.11 17.82 0.48
C GLU A 157 1.23 18.39 -0.65
N ASP A 158 1.46 17.99 -1.90
CA ASP A 158 0.71 18.47 -3.06
C ASP A 158 -0.53 17.59 -3.32
N GLU A 159 -0.44 16.29 -3.03
CA GLU A 159 -1.49 15.32 -3.37
C GLU A 159 -2.47 15.03 -2.23
N TYR A 160 -2.12 15.28 -0.96
CA TYR A 160 -2.86 14.76 0.20
C TYR A 160 -4.34 15.09 0.20
N LYS A 161 -4.76 16.29 -0.22
CA LYS A 161 -6.17 16.70 -0.21
C LYS A 161 -7.01 15.84 -1.15
N LYS A 162 -6.48 15.55 -2.34
CA LYS A 162 -7.16 14.77 -3.37
C LYS A 162 -7.27 13.32 -2.93
N LEU A 163 -6.16 12.73 -2.49
CA LEU A 163 -6.13 11.35 -1.98
C LEU A 163 -6.99 11.18 -0.72
N SER A 164 -7.00 12.16 0.18
CA SER A 164 -7.86 12.14 1.37
C SER A 164 -9.33 12.09 1.00
N THR A 165 -9.75 12.92 0.05
CA THR A 165 -11.15 12.96 -0.41
C THR A 165 -11.58 11.60 -0.96
N MET A 166 -10.77 11.01 -1.84
CA MET A 166 -11.05 9.69 -2.42
C MET A 166 -11.07 8.59 -1.36
N ALA A 167 -10.07 8.56 -0.49
CA ALA A 167 -9.95 7.52 0.53
C ALA A 167 -11.07 7.59 1.57
N ILE A 168 -11.53 8.79 1.97
CA ILE A 168 -12.66 8.95 2.87
C ILE A 168 -13.96 8.49 2.17
N ALA A 169 -14.19 8.91 0.92
CA ALA A 169 -15.41 8.58 0.17
C ALA A 169 -15.57 7.08 -0.13
N SER A 170 -14.46 6.37 -0.31
CA SER A 170 -14.42 4.94 -0.65
C SER A 170 -13.88 4.05 0.48
N ASN A 171 -13.65 4.60 1.67
CA ASN A 171 -13.13 3.89 2.84
C ASN A 171 -11.81 3.14 2.57
N HIS A 172 -10.85 3.80 1.93
CA HIS A 172 -9.50 3.28 1.67
C HIS A 172 -8.47 3.78 2.68
N CYS A 173 -7.28 3.15 2.64
CA CYS A 173 -6.09 3.62 3.34
C CYS A 173 -5.24 4.50 2.42
N ILE A 174 -4.37 5.31 3.00
CA ILE A 174 -3.43 6.20 2.30
C ILE A 174 -2.03 5.93 2.80
N VAL A 175 -1.04 5.90 1.90
CA VAL A 175 0.37 5.96 2.29
C VAL A 175 0.82 7.42 2.35
N ALA A 176 1.08 7.93 3.55
CA ALA A 176 1.69 9.25 3.73
C ALA A 176 3.19 9.20 3.41
N PHE A 177 3.65 10.01 2.45
CA PHE A 177 5.04 10.07 2.03
C PHE A 177 5.74 11.32 2.57
N SER A 178 6.95 11.15 3.11
CA SER A 178 7.68 12.23 3.78
C SER A 178 9.13 12.40 3.35
N ASN A 179 9.55 11.77 2.25
CA ASN A 179 10.88 11.91 1.67
C ASN A 179 12.05 11.84 2.69
N LEU A 180 12.02 10.83 3.58
CA LEU A 180 13.03 10.59 4.63
C LEU A 180 13.13 11.68 5.71
N ASP A 181 12.12 12.54 5.88
CA ASP A 181 12.05 13.53 6.95
C ASP A 181 10.98 13.15 7.99
N VAL A 182 11.38 13.09 9.26
CA VAL A 182 10.50 12.73 10.40
C VAL A 182 9.57 13.87 10.81
N ASN A 183 9.96 15.13 10.64
CA ASN A 183 9.12 16.29 10.88
C ASN A 183 8.05 16.38 9.79
N LEU A 184 8.44 16.17 8.53
CA LEU A 184 7.50 16.08 7.43
C LEU A 184 6.54 14.90 7.64
N ALA A 185 7.02 13.74 8.11
CA ALA A 185 6.14 12.61 8.44
C ALA A 185 5.08 12.97 9.50
N LYS A 186 5.47 13.72 10.53
CA LYS A 186 4.51 14.22 11.55
C LYS A 186 3.53 15.21 10.93
N GLN A 187 4.02 16.16 10.13
CA GLN A 187 3.19 17.16 9.46
C GLN A 187 2.19 16.52 8.51
N MET A 188 2.60 15.54 7.69
CA MET A 188 1.72 14.80 6.80
C MET A 188 0.60 14.10 7.56
N ASN A 189 0.90 13.46 8.69
CA ASN A 189 -0.10 12.84 9.54
C ASN A 189 -1.10 13.87 10.12
N ILE A 190 -0.63 15.05 10.50
CA ILE A 190 -1.49 16.16 10.97
C ILE A 190 -2.38 16.64 9.82
N LEU A 191 -1.81 16.92 8.64
CA LEU A 191 -2.56 17.37 7.47
C LEU A 191 -3.67 16.39 7.07
N LEU A 192 -3.36 15.09 7.03
CA LEU A 192 -4.34 14.04 6.75
C LEU A 192 -5.43 13.98 7.83
N SER A 193 -5.04 14.05 9.10
CA SER A 193 -5.99 14.02 10.24
C SER A 193 -6.91 15.23 10.26
N ASP A 194 -6.38 16.43 10.04
CA ASP A 194 -7.13 17.69 9.98
C ASP A 194 -8.09 17.72 8.79
N PHE A 195 -7.74 17.04 7.68
CA PHE A 195 -8.61 16.85 6.53
C PHE A 195 -9.68 15.75 6.76
N GLY A 196 -9.62 15.02 7.88
CA GLY A 196 -10.62 14.06 8.30
C GLY A 196 -10.25 12.59 8.04
N VAL A 197 -9.03 12.29 7.60
CA VAL A 197 -8.57 10.90 7.48
C VAL A 197 -8.33 10.32 8.86
N LYS A 198 -8.96 9.18 9.16
CA LYS A 198 -8.77 8.51 10.44
C LYS A 198 -7.35 7.95 10.56
N ARG A 199 -6.80 7.97 11.78
CA ARG A 199 -5.46 7.43 12.06
C ARG A 199 -5.29 5.94 11.68
N GLU A 200 -6.36 5.17 11.69
CA GLU A 200 -6.39 3.75 11.26
C GLU A 200 -6.49 3.57 9.73
N ASN A 201 -6.41 4.67 8.98
CA ASN A 201 -6.44 4.73 7.52
C ASN A 201 -5.14 5.33 6.93
N VAL A 202 -4.12 5.58 7.75
CA VAL A 202 -2.82 6.12 7.33
C VAL A 202 -1.71 5.16 7.75
#